data_AF-A0A6J4QA90-F1
#
_entry.id   AF-A0A6J4QA90-F1
#
_cell.length_a   1.000
_cell.length_b   1.000
_cell.length_c   1.000
_cell.angle_alpha   90.00
_cell.angle_beta   90.00
_cell.angle_gamma   90.00
#
_symmetry.space_group_name_H-M   'P 1'
#
loop_
_entity.id
_entity.type
_entity.pdbx_description
1 polymer ?
#
loop_
_entity_poly.entity_id
_entity_poly.type
_entity_poly.pdbx_seq_one_letter_code
_entity_poly.pdbx_strand_id
1 'polypeptide(L)'
;MVEGTKNCLHLEGLRAATGSSYRCPVCGESLDVEGVAGWVREAEGTRDEAYSLDEGDGFAGIAQQEAQREVYRRRRIMYELENVPRVATTRPEMILVIHDADAASYGCRIFYKEPRQAGSVEQVSVAAVLETILELRSDPDPVVRLIAEKVEEFHAFREKLAGEGEPAPGRRVFYANELRAVG
;
A
#
# COMPACT_ATOMS: atom_id res chain seq x y z
N MET A 1 23.06 4.72 -17.62
CA MET A 1 22.86 5.62 -16.48
C MET A 1 22.23 4.77 -15.40
N VAL A 2 22.96 4.50 -14.31
CA VAL A 2 22.44 3.67 -13.21
C VAL A 2 21.56 4.59 -12.38
N GLU A 3 20.26 4.53 -12.65
CA GLU A 3 19.25 5.23 -11.86
C GLU A 3 19.35 4.67 -10.44
N GLY A 4 19.75 5.52 -9.48
CA GLY A 4 20.02 5.10 -8.11
C GLY A 4 18.80 4.39 -7.55
N THR A 5 18.96 3.10 -7.24
CA THR A 5 17.93 2.25 -6.63
C THR A 5 17.43 2.95 -5.38
N LYS A 6 16.23 3.50 -5.44
CA LYS A 6 15.62 4.18 -4.30
C LYS A 6 15.22 3.12 -3.27
N ASN A 7 16.12 2.87 -2.34
CA ASN A 7 15.96 1.81 -1.35
C ASN A 7 15.35 2.39 -0.05
N CYS A 8 14.15 1.94 0.33
CA CYS A 8 13.62 2.22 1.68
C CYS A 8 14.48 1.48 2.71
N LEU A 9 15.25 2.24 3.50
CA LEU A 9 16.10 1.73 4.59
C LEU A 9 15.39 1.74 5.96
N HIS A 10 14.11 2.14 5.99
CA HIS A 10 13.35 2.21 7.23
C HIS A 10 13.06 0.81 7.79
N LEU A 11 13.17 0.69 9.12
CA LEU A 11 12.96 -0.56 9.85
C LEU A 11 11.54 -1.12 9.69
N GLU A 12 10.56 -0.24 9.47
CA GLU A 12 9.15 -0.59 9.25
C GLU A 12 8.90 -1.25 7.89
N GLY A 13 9.85 -1.13 6.96
CA GLY A 13 9.82 -1.80 5.67
C GLY A 13 8.74 -1.31 4.70
N LEU A 14 8.54 -2.08 3.64
CA LEU A 14 7.48 -1.87 2.66
C LEU A 14 6.20 -2.59 3.12
N ARG A 15 5.05 -1.96 2.90
CA ARG A 15 3.72 -2.54 3.14
C ARG A 15 2.97 -2.68 1.82
N ALA A 16 2.04 -3.63 1.73
CA ALA A 16 1.16 -3.72 0.57
C ALA A 16 0.38 -2.40 0.39
N ALA A 17 0.41 -1.87 -0.83
CA ALA A 17 -0.40 -0.75 -1.28
C ALA A 17 -1.40 -1.26 -2.33
N THR A 18 -2.24 -0.38 -2.87
CA THR A 18 -3.19 -0.75 -3.94
C THR A 18 -2.48 -1.31 -5.17
N GLY A 19 -3.08 -2.33 -5.80
CA GLY A 19 -2.49 -3.05 -6.93
C GLY A 19 -1.31 -3.96 -6.54
N SER A 20 -0.39 -4.20 -7.49
CA SER A 20 0.83 -4.99 -7.26
C SER A 20 2.00 -4.14 -6.75
N SER A 21 1.70 -3.11 -5.96
CA SER A 21 2.68 -2.14 -5.46
C SER A 21 2.80 -2.20 -3.95
N TYR A 22 3.98 -1.89 -3.45
CA TYR A 22 4.35 -1.89 -2.04
C TYR A 22 4.93 -0.54 -1.69
N ARG A 23 4.56 0.01 -0.53
CA ARG A 23 4.93 1.37 -0.12
C ARG A 23 5.48 1.42 1.29
N CYS A 24 6.57 2.16 1.47
CA CYS A 24 7.17 2.46 2.75
C CYS A 24 6.34 3.56 3.45
N PRO A 25 5.76 3.33 4.64
CA PRO A 25 4.90 4.33 5.30
C PRO A 25 5.68 5.55 5.79
N VAL A 26 7.01 5.44 5.94
CA VAL A 26 7.87 6.52 6.47
C VAL A 26 8.32 7.48 5.37
N CYS A 27 8.90 6.96 4.27
CA CYS A 27 9.41 7.82 3.18
C CYS A 27 8.54 7.82 1.92
N GLY A 28 7.47 7.02 1.89
CA GLY A 28 6.57 6.95 0.74
C GLY A 28 7.11 6.23 -0.48
N GLU A 29 8.34 5.68 -0.42
CA GLU A 29 8.97 4.91 -1.49
C GLU A 29 8.06 3.76 -1.92
N SER A 30 7.91 3.56 -3.23
CA SER A 30 7.03 2.53 -3.77
C SER A 30 7.76 1.63 -4.75
N LEU A 31 7.61 0.31 -4.55
CA LEU A 31 8.19 -0.74 -5.40
C LEU A 31 7.09 -1.71 -5.79
N ASP A 32 7.14 -2.25 -7.01
CA ASP A 32 6.30 -3.38 -7.41
C ASP A 32 6.91 -4.71 -6.91
N VAL A 33 6.25 -5.84 -7.21
CA VAL A 33 6.71 -7.18 -6.80
C VAL A 33 8.14 -7.46 -7.27
N GLU A 34 8.46 -7.10 -8.52
CA GLU A 34 9.80 -7.29 -9.09
C GLU A 34 10.84 -6.38 -8.40
N GLY A 35 10.46 -5.15 -8.06
CA GLY A 35 11.25 -4.21 -7.29
C GLY A 35 11.56 -4.69 -5.88
N VAL A 36 10.59 -5.27 -5.17
CA VAL A 36 10.85 -5.88 -3.85
C VAL A 36 11.78 -7.10 -3.99
N ALA A 37 11.59 -7.93 -5.01
CA ALA A 37 12.50 -9.04 -5.29
C ALA A 37 13.92 -8.57 -5.65
N GLY A 38 14.05 -7.45 -6.36
CA GLY A 38 15.34 -6.79 -6.63
C GLY A 38 16.00 -6.26 -5.35
N TRP A 39 15.21 -5.63 -4.48
CA TRP A 39 15.66 -5.09 -3.20
C TRP A 39 16.15 -6.17 -2.22
N VAL A 40 15.54 -7.36 -2.23
CA VAL A 40 16.05 -8.53 -1.48
C VAL A 40 17.35 -9.05 -2.09
N ARG A 41 17.40 -9.21 -3.42
CA ARG A 41 18.60 -9.68 -4.12
C ARG A 41 19.82 -8.78 -3.90
N GLU A 42 19.63 -7.47 -3.80
CA GLU A 42 20.71 -6.53 -3.48
C GLU A 42 21.32 -6.78 -2.09
N ALA A 43 20.48 -7.05 -1.08
CA ALA A 43 20.97 -7.39 0.25
C ALA A 43 21.66 -8.76 0.29
N GLU A 44 21.16 -9.73 -0.49
CA GLU A 44 21.81 -11.03 -0.66
C GLU A 44 23.18 -10.88 -1.32
N GLY A 45 23.31 -10.03 -2.35
CA GLY A 45 24.59 -9.70 -2.96
C GLY A 45 25.57 -9.07 -1.97
N THR A 46 25.11 -8.08 -1.19
CA THR A 46 25.93 -7.43 -0.14
C THR A 46 26.43 -8.44 0.90
N ARG A 47 25.57 -9.39 1.29
CA ARG A 47 25.92 -10.47 2.20
C ARG A 47 26.96 -11.41 1.58
N ASP A 48 26.80 -11.79 0.32
CA ASP A 48 27.71 -12.70 -0.38
C ASP A 48 29.09 -12.06 -0.61
N GLU A 49 29.13 -10.74 -0.85
CA GLU A 49 30.35 -9.94 -0.84
C GLU A 49 31.02 -9.93 0.54
N ALA A 50 30.24 -9.77 1.62
CA ALA A 50 30.74 -9.81 2.99
C ALA A 50 31.31 -11.20 3.38
N TYR A 51 30.74 -12.30 2.86
CA TYR A 51 31.28 -13.65 3.01
C TYR A 51 32.59 -13.87 2.25
N SER A 52 32.82 -13.13 1.15
CA SER A 52 34.02 -13.26 0.33
C SER A 52 35.24 -12.54 0.91
N LEU A 53 35.05 -11.74 1.96
CA LEU A 53 36.11 -11.08 2.74
C LEU A 53 36.66 -12.06 3.80
N ASP A 54 37.25 -13.16 3.36
CA ASP A 54 37.69 -14.29 4.21
C ASP A 54 38.96 -14.01 5.05
N GLU A 55 39.48 -12.78 5.03
CA GLU A 55 40.61 -12.34 5.86
C GLU A 55 40.31 -10.98 6.49
N GLY A 56 39.63 -10.97 7.62
CA GLY A 56 39.35 -9.74 8.35
C GLY A 56 39.24 -9.98 9.83
N ASP A 57 39.79 -9.04 10.59
CA ASP A 57 39.69 -8.93 12.04
C ASP A 57 38.23 -8.98 12.55
N GLY A 58 38.04 -8.82 13.87
CA GLY A 58 36.71 -8.87 14.49
C GLY A 58 35.65 -7.98 13.83
N PHE A 59 36.01 -7.00 12.99
CA PHE A 59 35.06 -6.19 12.22
C PHE A 59 34.44 -6.93 11.03
N ALA A 60 35.14 -7.86 10.38
CA ALA A 60 34.55 -8.66 9.30
C ALA A 60 33.41 -9.54 9.82
N GLY A 61 33.56 -10.11 11.02
CA GLY A 61 32.50 -10.86 11.69
C GLY A 61 31.29 -9.98 12.06
N ILE A 62 31.49 -8.71 12.38
CA ILE A 62 30.39 -7.76 12.65
C ILE A 62 29.65 -7.41 11.36
N ALA A 63 30.40 -7.06 10.30
CA ALA A 63 29.83 -6.72 8.99
C ALA A 63 28.99 -7.87 8.41
N GLN A 64 29.47 -9.11 8.55
CA GLN A 64 28.76 -10.31 8.13
C GLN A 64 27.44 -10.52 8.91
N GLN A 65 27.46 -10.32 10.23
CA GLN A 65 26.24 -10.42 11.05
C GLN A 65 25.21 -9.34 10.69
N GLU A 66 25.66 -8.11 10.42
CA GLU A 66 24.78 -7.02 10.01
C GLU A 66 24.17 -7.28 8.63
N ALA A 67 24.97 -7.72 7.65
CA ALA A 67 24.48 -8.09 6.33
C ALA A 67 23.48 -9.26 6.40
N GLN A 68 23.73 -10.24 7.26
CA GLN A 68 22.81 -11.35 7.49
C GLN A 68 21.48 -10.86 8.10
N ARG A 69 21.52 -9.97 9.10
CA ARG A 69 20.32 -9.36 9.70
C ARG A 69 19.52 -8.58 8.66
N GLU A 70 20.21 -7.89 7.75
CA GLU A 70 19.58 -7.14 6.68
C GLU A 70 18.83 -8.07 5.71
N VAL A 71 19.47 -9.16 5.26
CA VAL A 71 18.82 -10.16 4.41
C VAL A 71 17.59 -10.75 5.11
N TYR A 72 17.69 -11.10 6.39
CA TYR A 72 16.54 -11.59 7.15
C TYR A 72 15.41 -10.57 7.24
N ARG A 73 15.72 -9.29 7.48
CA ARG A 73 14.73 -8.21 7.53
C ARG A 73 13.99 -8.08 6.20
N ARG A 74 14.71 -8.06 5.08
CA ARG A 74 14.12 -7.88 3.75
C ARG A 74 13.36 -9.13 3.26
N ARG A 75 13.89 -10.34 3.52
CA ARG A 75 13.18 -11.60 3.22
C ARG A 75 11.93 -11.77 4.05
N ARG A 76 11.95 -11.37 5.32
CA ARG A 76 10.74 -11.39 6.17
C ARG A 76 9.63 -10.57 5.54
N ILE A 77 9.95 -9.40 4.97
CA ILE A 77 8.98 -8.59 4.23
C ILE A 77 8.49 -9.35 3.00
N MET A 78 9.35 -9.92 2.16
CA MET A 78 8.88 -10.76 1.04
C MET A 78 7.99 -11.91 1.49
N TYR A 79 8.35 -12.65 2.54
CA TYR A 79 7.51 -13.72 3.07
C TYR A 79 6.18 -13.21 3.62
N GLU A 80 6.19 -12.11 4.38
CA GLU A 80 4.97 -11.49 4.88
C GLU A 80 4.09 -11.05 3.71
N LEU A 81 4.64 -10.49 2.63
CA LEU A 81 3.91 -10.03 1.45
C LEU A 81 3.41 -11.18 0.56
N GLU A 82 4.21 -12.24 0.36
CA GLU A 82 3.86 -13.44 -0.40
C GLU A 82 2.86 -14.34 0.35
N ASN A 83 2.95 -14.36 1.69
CA ASN A 83 2.13 -15.21 2.57
C ASN A 83 1.07 -14.42 3.35
N VAL A 84 0.82 -13.13 3.05
CA VAL A 84 -0.43 -12.50 3.49
C VAL A 84 -1.53 -13.38 2.91
N PRO A 85 -2.37 -14.04 3.73
CA PRO A 85 -3.54 -14.68 3.21
C PRO A 85 -4.34 -13.57 2.53
N ARG A 86 -4.41 -13.57 1.19
CA ARG A 86 -5.25 -12.65 0.42
C ARG A 86 -6.73 -12.71 0.84
N VAL A 87 -7.11 -13.60 1.76
CA VAL A 87 -8.48 -13.83 2.18
C VAL A 87 -8.54 -14.25 3.66
N ALA A 88 -8.56 -13.25 4.53
CA ALA A 88 -9.62 -13.13 5.52
C ALA A 88 -9.98 -11.66 5.60
N THR A 89 -10.57 -11.16 4.50
CA THR A 89 -10.98 -9.76 4.33
C THR A 89 -11.92 -9.38 5.45
N THR A 90 -11.36 -8.80 6.51
CA THR A 90 -12.15 -8.21 7.57
C THR A 90 -12.91 -7.10 6.89
N ARG A 91 -14.24 -7.19 6.87
CA ARG A 91 -15.05 -6.18 6.21
C ARG A 91 -14.82 -4.84 6.91
N PRO A 92 -14.60 -3.74 6.19
CA PRO A 92 -14.58 -2.43 6.82
C PRO A 92 -15.90 -2.16 7.54
N GLU A 93 -15.82 -1.57 8.72
CA GLU A 93 -16.97 -1.05 9.45
C GLU A 93 -17.37 0.33 8.92
N MET A 94 -16.38 1.08 8.42
CA MET A 94 -16.58 2.45 7.95
C MET A 94 -15.50 2.84 6.95
N ILE A 95 -15.90 3.60 5.93
CA ILE A 95 -14.99 4.23 4.97
C ILE A 95 -15.29 5.73 4.96
N LEU A 96 -14.29 6.55 5.23
CA LEU A 96 -14.36 8.01 5.08
C LEU A 96 -13.68 8.40 3.76
N VAL A 97 -14.44 9.01 2.86
CA VAL A 97 -13.96 9.55 1.58
C VAL A 97 -13.89 11.07 1.68
N ILE A 98 -12.74 11.65 1.34
CA ILE A 98 -12.47 13.09 1.38
C ILE A 98 -12.01 13.52 0.00
N HIS A 99 -12.70 14.48 -0.60
CA HIS A 99 -12.27 15.09 -1.84
C HIS A 99 -11.25 16.19 -1.56
N ASP A 100 -10.06 16.06 -2.13
CA ASP A 100 -9.03 17.09 -2.18
C ASP A 100 -9.11 17.79 -3.54
N ALA A 101 -9.54 19.05 -3.52
CA ALA A 101 -9.68 19.84 -4.75
C ALA A 101 -8.34 20.28 -5.32
N ASP A 102 -7.32 20.47 -4.49
CA ASP A 102 -6.00 20.92 -4.92
C ASP A 102 -5.25 19.78 -5.60
N ALA A 103 -5.37 18.57 -5.05
CA ALA A 103 -4.77 17.35 -5.60
C ALA A 103 -5.65 16.63 -6.63
N ALA A 104 -6.87 17.12 -6.90
CA ALA A 104 -7.88 16.47 -7.75
C ALA A 104 -8.03 14.97 -7.44
N SER A 105 -8.22 14.65 -6.17
CA SER A 105 -8.19 13.26 -5.68
C SER A 105 -9.16 13.00 -4.54
N TYR A 106 -9.45 11.73 -4.29
CA TYR A 106 -10.20 11.24 -3.15
C TYR A 106 -9.27 10.48 -2.20
N GLY A 107 -9.08 11.04 -1.01
CA GLY A 107 -8.45 10.36 0.11
C GLY A 107 -9.48 9.49 0.85
N CYS A 108 -9.23 8.19 0.91
CA CYS A 108 -10.08 7.21 1.57
C CYS A 108 -9.40 6.69 2.84
N ARG A 109 -10.07 6.79 3.99
CA ARG A 109 -9.63 6.18 5.26
C ARG A 109 -10.57 5.05 5.64
N ILE A 110 -10.01 3.90 5.96
CA ILE A 110 -10.76 2.66 6.18
C ILE A 110 -10.62 2.27 7.66
N PHE A 111 -11.75 1.93 8.28
CA PHE A 111 -11.83 1.55 9.67
C PHE A 111 -12.38 0.13 9.79
N TYR A 112 -11.69 -0.71 10.56
CA TYR A 112 -12.05 -2.11 10.79
C TYR A 112 -12.40 -2.34 12.27
N LYS A 113 -13.20 -3.38 12.53
CA LYS A 113 -13.44 -3.85 13.89
C LYS A 113 -12.19 -4.51 14.47
N GLU A 114 -11.88 -4.23 15.73
CA GLU A 114 -10.75 -4.87 16.42
C GLU A 114 -11.09 -6.31 16.85
N PRO A 115 -10.10 -7.24 16.85
CA PRO A 115 -8.68 -7.03 16.54
C PRO A 115 -8.38 -6.93 15.04
N ARG A 116 -7.53 -5.96 14.66
CA ARG A 116 -7.10 -5.73 13.27
C ARG A 116 -6.19 -6.86 12.79
N GLN A 117 -6.45 -7.39 11.60
CA GLN A 117 -5.55 -8.32 10.94
C GLN A 117 -4.37 -7.58 10.30
N ALA A 118 -3.18 -8.19 10.34
CA ALA A 118 -2.01 -7.65 9.65
C ALA A 118 -2.26 -7.56 8.14
N GLY A 119 -1.88 -6.43 7.51
CA GLY A 119 -2.09 -6.20 6.08
C GLY A 119 -3.44 -5.60 5.70
N SER A 120 -4.23 -5.10 6.66
CA SER A 120 -5.46 -4.37 6.37
C SER A 120 -5.17 -3.00 5.72
N VAL A 121 -5.91 -2.67 4.67
CA VAL A 121 -5.78 -1.41 3.93
C VAL A 121 -6.37 -0.28 4.76
N GLU A 122 -5.53 0.56 5.37
CA GLU A 122 -6.00 1.65 6.24
C GLU A 122 -6.28 2.96 5.48
N GLN A 123 -5.58 3.18 4.36
CA GLN A 123 -5.73 4.38 3.55
C GLN A 123 -5.48 4.12 2.07
N VAL A 124 -6.29 4.74 1.20
CA VAL A 124 -6.14 4.72 -0.26
C VAL A 124 -6.31 6.13 -0.80
N SER A 125 -5.61 6.46 -1.88
CA SER A 125 -5.82 7.69 -2.65
C SER A 125 -6.25 7.31 -4.06
N VAL A 126 -7.34 7.90 -4.54
CA VAL A 126 -7.90 7.64 -5.88
C VAL A 126 -7.98 8.96 -6.64
N ALA A 127 -7.52 9.02 -7.89
CA ALA A 127 -7.68 10.23 -8.69
C ALA A 127 -9.18 10.55 -8.89
N ALA A 128 -9.56 11.83 -8.89
CA ALA A 128 -10.94 12.26 -9.12
C ALA A 128 -11.30 12.23 -10.62
N VAL A 129 -11.00 11.11 -11.27
CA VAL A 129 -11.23 10.85 -12.70
C VAL A 129 -11.98 9.53 -12.81
N LEU A 130 -13.13 9.56 -13.50
CA LEU A 130 -14.04 8.42 -13.58
C LEU A 130 -13.36 7.15 -14.12
N GLU A 131 -12.53 7.27 -15.16
CA GLU A 131 -11.80 6.13 -15.74
C GLU A 131 -10.91 5.43 -14.69
N THR A 132 -10.12 6.19 -13.93
CA THR A 132 -9.27 5.65 -12.87
C THR A 132 -10.09 5.01 -11.74
N ILE A 133 -11.25 5.59 -11.40
CA ILE A 133 -12.16 5.00 -10.41
C ILE A 133 -12.68 3.65 -10.92
N LEU A 134 -13.06 3.56 -12.21
CA LEU A 134 -13.60 2.33 -12.81
C LEU A 134 -12.53 1.24 -12.95
N GLU A 135 -11.28 1.57 -13.25
CA GLU A 135 -10.17 0.61 -13.29
C GLU A 135 -10.01 -0.14 -11.96
N LEU A 136 -10.16 0.57 -10.83
CA LEU A 136 -10.06 -0.01 -9.49
C LEU A 136 -11.20 -0.99 -9.16
N ARG A 137 -12.29 -1.01 -9.95
CA ARG A 137 -13.36 -2.02 -9.78
C ARG A 137 -12.95 -3.41 -10.21
N SER A 138 -11.87 -3.55 -10.98
CA SER A 138 -11.30 -4.83 -11.39
C SER A 138 -10.12 -5.27 -10.52
N ASP A 139 -9.80 -4.53 -9.45
CA ASP A 139 -8.68 -4.85 -8.55
C ASP A 139 -8.87 -6.24 -7.90
N PRO A 140 -7.80 -7.04 -7.75
CA PRO A 140 -7.87 -8.32 -7.06
C PRO A 140 -8.30 -8.22 -5.60
N ASP A 141 -8.05 -7.09 -4.91
CA ASP A 141 -8.44 -6.85 -3.53
C ASP A 141 -9.92 -6.42 -3.44
N PRO A 142 -10.79 -7.18 -2.74
CA PRO A 142 -12.20 -6.83 -2.59
C PRO A 142 -12.45 -5.54 -1.80
N VAL A 143 -11.54 -5.14 -0.91
CA VAL A 143 -11.63 -3.85 -0.20
C VAL A 143 -11.37 -2.70 -1.17
N VAL A 144 -10.41 -2.83 -2.08
CA VAL A 144 -10.14 -1.82 -3.11
C VAL A 144 -11.33 -1.68 -4.05
N ARG A 145 -11.92 -2.80 -4.49
CA ARG A 145 -13.15 -2.76 -5.29
C ARG A 145 -14.30 -2.07 -4.55
N LEU A 146 -14.46 -2.33 -3.25
CA LEU A 146 -15.47 -1.68 -2.42
C LEU A 146 -15.21 -0.16 -2.29
N ILE A 147 -13.95 0.25 -2.12
CA ILE A 147 -13.58 1.66 -2.08
C ILE A 147 -13.91 2.32 -3.41
N ALA A 148 -13.55 1.69 -4.53
CA ALA A 148 -13.83 2.19 -5.88
C ALA A 148 -15.33 2.45 -6.08
N GLU A 149 -16.19 1.50 -5.68
CA GLU A 149 -17.64 1.66 -5.73
C GLU A 149 -18.12 2.88 -4.91
N LYS A 150 -17.58 3.08 -3.70
CA LYS A 150 -18.01 4.19 -2.84
C LYS A 150 -17.44 5.54 -3.26
N VAL A 151 -16.26 5.55 -3.85
CA VAL A 151 -15.70 6.73 -4.50
C VAL A 151 -16.52 7.10 -5.73
N GLU A 152 -16.89 6.13 -6.57
CA GLU A 152 -17.78 6.33 -7.72
C GLU A 152 -19.13 6.95 -7.30
N GLU A 153 -19.77 6.37 -6.28
CA GLU A 153 -21.03 6.86 -5.72
C GLU A 153 -20.91 8.32 -5.23
N PHE A 154 -19.82 8.64 -4.53
CA PHE A 154 -19.58 10.00 -4.02
C PHE A 154 -19.21 10.98 -5.14
N HIS A 155 -18.46 10.54 -6.14
CA HIS A 155 -18.07 11.32 -7.30
C HIS A 155 -19.30 11.75 -8.10
N ALA A 156 -20.17 10.79 -8.47
CA ALA A 156 -21.42 11.07 -9.19
C ALA A 156 -22.34 12.02 -8.40
N PHE A 157 -22.43 11.85 -7.07
CA PHE A 157 -23.20 12.76 -6.22
C PHE A 157 -22.65 14.19 -6.23
N ARG A 158 -21.32 14.36 -6.16
CA ARG A 158 -20.68 15.67 -6.23
C ARG A 158 -20.86 16.33 -7.60
N GLU A 159 -20.69 15.58 -8.68
CA GLU A 159 -20.88 16.11 -10.05
C GLU A 159 -22.31 16.59 -10.27
N LYS A 160 -23.30 15.84 -9.77
CA LYS A 160 -24.71 16.25 -9.83
C LYS A 160 -24.94 17.60 -9.15
N LEU A 161 -24.49 17.75 -7.89
CA LEU A 161 -24.66 19.00 -7.15
C LEU A 161 -23.92 20.17 -7.80
N ALA A 162 -22.70 19.94 -8.28
CA ALA A 162 -21.93 20.95 -8.98
C ALA A 162 -22.64 21.40 -10.28
N GLY A 163 -23.24 20.47 -11.02
CA GLY A 163 -24.05 20.76 -12.22
C GLY A 163 -25.33 21.54 -11.92
N GLU A 164 -25.92 21.36 -10.73
CA GLU A 164 -27.07 22.11 -10.23
C GLU A 164 -26.68 23.50 -9.66
N GLY A 165 -25.38 23.83 -9.65
CA GLY A 165 -24.85 25.08 -9.09
C GLY A 165 -24.78 25.09 -7.56
N GLU A 166 -24.99 23.93 -6.92
CA GLU A 166 -24.93 23.75 -5.48
C GLU A 166 -23.47 23.45 -5.03
N PRO A 167 -23.09 23.88 -3.82
CA PRO A 167 -21.76 23.57 -3.28
C PRO A 167 -21.63 22.07 -3.00
N ALA A 168 -20.78 21.39 -3.77
CA ALA A 168 -20.54 19.96 -3.62
C ALA A 168 -19.80 19.64 -2.29
N PRO A 169 -20.26 18.65 -1.50
CA PRO A 169 -19.73 18.34 -0.17
C PRO A 169 -18.33 17.76 -0.22
N GLY A 170 -17.38 18.29 0.55
CA GLY A 170 -15.96 17.89 0.50
C GLY A 170 -15.62 16.51 1.09
N ARG A 171 -16.54 15.86 1.80
CA ARG A 171 -16.33 14.52 2.38
C ARG A 171 -17.64 13.75 2.55
N ARG A 172 -17.57 12.43 2.58
CA ARG A 172 -18.67 11.53 2.93
C ARG A 172 -18.16 10.33 3.73
N VAL A 173 -18.95 9.92 4.72
CA VAL A 173 -18.71 8.69 5.50
C VAL A 173 -19.70 7.64 5.03
N PHE A 174 -19.21 6.43 4.81
CA PHE A 174 -20.00 5.24 4.51
C PHE A 174 -19.90 4.25 5.67
N TYR A 175 -21.03 3.84 6.22
CA TYR A 175 -21.08 2.90 7.33
C TYR A 175 -21.32 1.45 6.86
N ALA A 176 -21.08 0.47 7.73
CA ALA A 176 -21.16 -0.95 7.43
C ALA A 176 -22.46 -1.43 6.72
N ASN A 177 -23.58 -0.74 6.93
CA ASN A 177 -24.85 -0.99 6.23
C ASN A 177 -24.81 -0.56 4.75
N GLU A 178 -24.14 0.54 4.43
CA GLU A 178 -23.93 1.03 3.05
C GLU A 178 -22.83 0.27 2.31
N LEU A 179 -21.92 -0.37 3.05
CA LEU A 179 -20.86 -1.22 2.51
C LEU A 179 -21.35 -2.62 2.12
N ARG A 180 -22.66 -2.89 2.28
CA ARG A 180 -23.31 -4.10 1.78
C ARG A 180 -23.72 -3.89 0.34
N ALA A 181 -22.96 -4.48 -0.58
CA ALA A 181 -23.40 -4.64 -1.95
C ALA A 181 -24.82 -5.23 -1.95
N VAL A 182 -25.74 -4.55 -2.64
CA VAL A 182 -26.98 -5.17 -3.12
C VAL A 182 -26.50 -6.28 -4.06
N GLY A 183 -26.77 -7.53 -3.69
CA GLY A 183 -26.44 -8.71 -4.49
C GLY A 183 -27.19 -8.74 -5.81
#